data_AF-A0A6I0DZQ3-F1
#
_entry.id   AF-A0A6I0DZQ3-F1
#
_cell.length_a   1.000
_cell.length_b   1.000
_cell.length_c   1.000
_cell.angle_alpha   90.00
_cell.angle_beta   90.00
_cell.angle_gamma   90.00
#
_symmetry.space_group_name_H-M   'P 1'
#
loop_
_entity.id
_entity.type
_entity.pdbx_description
1 polymer ?
#
loop_
_entity_poly.entity_id
_entity_poly.type
_entity_poly.pdbx_seq_one_letter_code
_entity_poly.pdbx_strand_id
1 'polypeptide(L)'
;ITQNVDNLHERAGSKAVLHLHGELMQMRSTGPDETVYDVSPDKLNYSTTDLCPNGYPLRPHIVWFGEMVPAMDVAVEMVQKADILVIIGTSMQVYPAAGLIRYAGRQVPVFLIDPGEVSVGFRSVNHIKKGASEGVKILKELLESLR
;
A
#
# COMPACT_ATOMS: atom_id res chain seq x y z
N ILE A 1 -2.46 -1.83 4.65
CA ILE A 1 -2.13 -2.20 3.26
C ILE A 1 -1.81 -0.91 2.51
N THR A 2 -0.68 -0.82 1.83
CA THR A 2 -0.29 0.38 1.07
C THR A 2 0.33 0.01 -0.28
N GLN A 3 0.12 0.87 -1.28
CA GLN A 3 0.82 0.85 -2.56
C GLN A 3 2.08 1.72 -2.54
N ASN A 4 2.24 2.55 -1.49
CA ASN A 4 3.41 3.39 -1.32
C ASN A 4 4.62 2.53 -0.95
N VAL A 5 5.79 3.01 -1.37
CA VAL A 5 7.08 2.34 -1.12
C VAL A 5 7.87 3.05 -0.02
N ASP A 6 7.46 4.24 0.40
CA ASP A 6 8.01 4.92 1.58
C ASP A 6 7.49 4.31 2.89
N ASN A 7 8.20 4.60 3.99
CA ASN A 7 7.89 4.09 5.33
C ASN A 7 7.14 5.10 6.22
N LEU A 8 6.31 5.98 5.63
CA LEU A 8 5.64 7.03 6.39
C LEU A 8 4.56 6.50 7.34
N HIS A 9 3.96 5.35 7.06
CA HIS A 9 2.98 4.73 7.96
C HIS A 9 3.63 4.27 9.27
N GLU A 10 4.77 3.62 9.18
CA GLU A 10 5.59 3.12 10.29
C GLU A 10 6.10 4.30 11.11
N ARG A 11 6.64 5.33 10.44
CA ARG A 11 7.12 6.56 11.09
C ARG A 11 5.99 7.31 11.81
N ALA A 12 4.76 7.22 11.31
CA ALA A 12 3.58 7.75 11.97
C ALA A 12 3.05 6.86 13.12
N GLY A 13 3.68 5.70 13.37
CA GLY A 13 3.38 4.79 14.47
C GLY A 13 2.50 3.59 14.11
N SER A 14 2.19 3.37 12.83
CA SER A 14 1.46 2.18 12.39
C SER A 14 2.32 0.93 12.61
N LYS A 15 1.76 -0.10 13.24
CA LYS A 15 2.51 -1.33 13.59
C LYS A 15 2.24 -2.51 12.65
N ALA A 16 1.15 -2.47 11.90
CA ALA A 16 0.72 -3.54 11.01
C ALA A 16 0.51 -2.97 9.61
N VAL A 17 1.60 -2.85 8.86
CA VAL A 17 1.60 -2.33 7.49
C VAL A 17 2.00 -3.46 6.55
N LEU A 18 1.27 -3.56 5.45
CA LEU A 18 1.55 -4.49 4.37
C LEU A 18 1.88 -3.68 3.12
N HIS A 19 3.13 -3.72 2.69
CA HIS A 19 3.61 -3.06 1.48
C HIS A 19 3.36 -3.93 0.25
N LEU A 20 2.38 -3.56 -0.57
CA LEU A 20 2.08 -4.32 -1.79
C LEU A 20 3.20 -4.19 -2.82
N HIS A 21 3.82 -3.01 -2.90
CA HIS A 21 4.82 -2.70 -3.91
C HIS A 21 6.25 -2.70 -3.37
N GLY A 22 6.48 -3.40 -2.26
CA GLY A 22 7.77 -3.42 -1.59
C GLY A 22 8.12 -2.11 -0.88
N GLU A 23 9.38 -1.97 -0.49
CA GLU A 23 9.88 -0.92 0.38
C GLU A 23 11.13 -0.25 -0.20
N LEU A 24 11.15 1.09 -0.18
CA LEU A 24 12.24 1.89 -0.75
C LEU A 24 13.52 1.84 0.09
N MET A 25 13.38 1.56 1.39
CA MET A 25 14.52 1.39 2.30
C MET A 25 15.11 -0.02 2.23
N GLN A 26 14.87 -0.73 1.13
CA GLN A 26 15.38 -2.07 0.87
C GLN A 26 15.86 -2.19 -0.57
N MET A 27 16.92 -2.98 -0.77
CA MET A 27 17.40 -3.39 -2.08
C MET A 27 17.23 -4.90 -2.21
N ARG A 28 16.98 -5.40 -3.41
CA ARG A 28 16.98 -6.83 -3.71
C ARG A 28 18.03 -7.18 -4.76
N SER A 29 18.61 -8.37 -4.63
CA SER A 29 19.46 -8.93 -5.66
C SER A 29 18.65 -9.26 -6.91
N THR A 30 19.26 -9.11 -8.09
CA THR A 30 18.73 -9.66 -9.35
C THR A 30 19.21 -11.09 -9.62
N GLY A 31 19.91 -11.72 -8.66
CA GLY A 31 20.32 -13.11 -8.73
C GLY A 31 19.17 -14.08 -8.42
N PRO A 32 19.40 -15.40 -8.53
CA PRO A 32 18.36 -16.42 -8.41
C PRO A 32 17.56 -16.40 -7.10
N ASP A 33 18.22 -16.02 -6.00
CA ASP A 33 17.62 -16.06 -4.66
C ASP A 33 16.83 -14.78 -4.31
N GLU A 34 16.93 -13.74 -5.15
CA GLU A 34 16.28 -12.43 -4.96
C GLU A 34 16.43 -11.82 -3.55
N THR A 35 17.52 -12.14 -2.86
CA THR A 35 17.74 -11.76 -1.45
C THR A 35 17.54 -10.26 -1.23
N VAL A 36 16.79 -9.93 -0.19
CA VAL A 36 16.47 -8.55 0.22
C VAL A 36 17.43 -8.09 1.31
N TYR A 37 17.86 -6.84 1.22
CA TYR A 37 18.80 -6.19 2.13
C TYR A 37 18.23 -4.84 2.57
N ASP A 38 18.28 -4.56 3.87
CA ASP A 38 17.93 -3.24 4.38
C ASP A 38 18.98 -2.20 3.99
N VAL A 39 18.49 -1.01 3.66
CA VAL A 39 19.30 0.16 3.32
C VAL A 39 19.41 1.06 4.53
N SER A 40 20.64 1.39 4.93
CA SER A 40 20.86 2.47 5.90
C SER A 40 20.49 3.83 5.30
N PRO A 41 19.77 4.70 6.03
CA PRO A 41 19.54 6.08 5.63
C PRO A 41 20.83 6.87 5.31
N ASP A 42 21.97 6.47 5.87
CA ASP A 42 23.26 7.12 5.63
C ASP A 42 23.92 6.69 4.30
N LYS A 43 23.39 5.65 3.64
CA LYS A 43 23.92 5.09 2.40
C LYS A 43 22.82 4.94 1.34
N LEU A 44 22.35 6.06 0.80
CA LEU A 44 21.32 6.11 -0.25
C LEU A 44 21.87 6.14 -1.69
N ASN A 45 23.16 6.39 -1.86
CA ASN A 45 23.79 6.54 -3.18
C ASN A 45 24.14 5.17 -3.78
N TYR A 46 23.12 4.42 -4.20
CA TYR A 46 23.29 3.22 -5.02
C TYR A 46 23.33 3.57 -6.51
N SER A 47 24.13 2.81 -7.24
CA SER A 47 24.31 2.87 -8.68
C SER A 47 23.98 1.52 -9.32
N THR A 48 23.88 1.48 -10.65
CA THR A 48 23.70 0.24 -11.41
C THR A 48 24.91 -0.69 -11.36
N THR A 49 26.05 -0.23 -10.81
CA THR A 49 27.26 -1.03 -10.62
C THR A 49 27.37 -1.66 -9.22
N ASP A 50 26.45 -1.33 -8.31
CA ASP A 50 26.44 -1.92 -6.97
C ASP A 50 25.94 -3.37 -7.03
N LEU A 51 26.71 -4.26 -6.38
CA LEU A 51 26.45 -5.69 -6.35
C LEU A 51 26.09 -6.13 -4.92
N CYS A 52 25.25 -7.17 -4.83
CA CYS A 52 25.06 -7.88 -3.59
C CYS A 52 26.33 -8.68 -3.22
N PRO A 53 26.44 -9.20 -1.98
CA PRO A 53 27.58 -10.04 -1.57
C PRO A 53 27.87 -11.24 -2.48
N ASN A 54 26.85 -11.72 -3.21
CA ASN A 54 26.97 -12.84 -4.15
C ASN A 54 27.37 -12.40 -5.57
N GLY A 55 27.69 -11.12 -5.79
CA GLY A 55 28.19 -10.61 -7.07
C GLY A 55 27.13 -10.28 -8.12
N TYR A 56 25.84 -10.34 -7.78
CA TYR A 56 24.74 -9.96 -8.68
C TYR A 56 24.35 -8.49 -8.49
N PRO A 57 23.87 -7.80 -9.54
CA PRO A 57 23.34 -6.44 -9.41
C PRO A 57 22.28 -6.29 -8.34
N LEU A 58 22.27 -5.13 -7.69
CA LEU A 58 21.20 -4.71 -6.80
C LEU A 58 20.20 -3.83 -7.55
N ARG A 59 18.93 -3.92 -7.15
CA ARG A 59 17.87 -2.98 -7.53
C ARG A 59 17.01 -2.64 -6.32
N PRO A 60 16.25 -1.53 -6.35
CA PRO A 60 15.28 -1.26 -5.29
C PRO A 60 14.32 -2.43 -5.11
N HIS A 61 14.02 -2.76 -3.85
CA HIS A 61 13.03 -3.78 -3.49
C HIS A 61 11.61 -3.21 -3.64
N ILE A 62 11.28 -2.80 -4.86
CA ILE A 62 9.96 -2.31 -5.22
C ILE A 62 9.43 -3.03 -6.45
N VAL A 63 8.10 -3.10 -6.54
CA VAL A 63 7.37 -3.66 -7.69
C VAL A 63 7.29 -2.59 -8.78
N TRP A 64 7.79 -2.91 -9.97
CA TRP A 64 7.64 -2.07 -11.16
C TRP A 64 6.38 -2.44 -11.95
N PHE A 65 5.96 -1.54 -12.84
CA PHE A 65 4.87 -1.86 -13.76
C PHE A 65 5.18 -3.11 -14.59
N GLY A 66 4.21 -4.02 -14.66
CA GLY A 66 4.35 -5.31 -15.33
C GLY A 66 4.89 -6.43 -14.44
N GLU A 67 5.35 -6.13 -13.23
CA GLU A 67 5.76 -7.14 -12.26
C GLU A 67 4.57 -7.64 -11.43
N MET A 68 4.69 -8.87 -10.93
CA MET A 68 3.73 -9.44 -9.99
C MET A 68 3.78 -8.71 -8.65
N VAL A 69 2.61 -8.58 -8.00
CA VAL A 69 2.46 -8.04 -6.64
C VAL A 69 2.43 -9.23 -5.66
N PRO A 70 3.53 -9.55 -4.95
CA PRO A 70 3.66 -10.83 -4.25
C PRO A 70 2.69 -10.97 -3.06
N ALA A 71 2.44 -9.87 -2.34
CA ALA A 71 1.61 -9.87 -1.14
C ALA A 71 0.11 -9.73 -1.41
N MET A 72 -0.34 -9.95 -2.65
CA MET A 72 -1.74 -9.74 -3.03
C MET A 72 -2.69 -10.69 -2.30
N ASP A 73 -2.36 -11.98 -2.19
CA ASP A 73 -3.22 -12.97 -1.52
C ASP A 73 -3.37 -12.66 -0.02
N VAL A 74 -2.27 -12.27 0.63
CA VAL A 74 -2.30 -11.81 2.04
C VAL A 74 -3.20 -10.58 2.19
N ALA A 75 -3.09 -9.61 1.28
CA ALA A 75 -3.93 -8.43 1.29
C ALA A 75 -5.41 -8.75 1.10
N VAL A 76 -5.73 -9.71 0.23
CA VAL A 76 -7.10 -10.21 0.03
C VAL A 76 -7.65 -10.79 1.32
N GLU A 77 -6.91 -11.67 1.99
CA GLU A 77 -7.34 -12.26 3.26
C GLU A 77 -7.59 -11.21 4.35
N MET A 78 -6.72 -10.20 4.44
CA MET A 78 -6.90 -9.09 5.38
C MET A 78 -8.19 -8.31 5.10
N VAL A 79 -8.46 -8.00 3.83
CA VAL A 79 -9.65 -7.24 3.43
C VAL A 79 -10.94 -8.06 3.63
N GLN A 80 -10.90 -9.38 3.40
CA GLN A 80 -12.05 -10.26 3.65
C GLN A 80 -12.47 -10.30 5.12
N LYS A 81 -11.51 -10.14 6.04
CA LYS A 81 -11.72 -10.18 7.49
C LYS A 81 -12.05 -8.81 8.09
N ALA A 82 -12.03 -7.74 7.30
CA ALA A 82 -12.20 -6.38 7.81
C ALA A 82 -13.67 -6.04 8.11
N ASP A 83 -13.93 -5.46 9.28
CA ASP A 83 -15.26 -4.94 9.64
C ASP A 83 -15.55 -3.58 8.97
N ILE A 84 -14.51 -2.82 8.65
CA ILE A 84 -14.56 -1.53 7.95
C ILE A 84 -13.39 -1.46 6.98
N LEU A 85 -13.63 -1.03 5.74
CA LEU A 85 -12.56 -0.74 4.77
C LEU A 85 -12.45 0.77 4.53
N VAL A 86 -11.24 1.30 4.64
CA VAL A 86 -10.96 2.71 4.36
C VAL A 86 -9.91 2.79 3.25
N ILE A 87 -10.25 3.53 2.19
CA ILE A 87 -9.40 3.76 1.02
C ILE A 87 -9.05 5.25 1.00
N ILE A 88 -7.76 5.57 0.95
CA ILE A 88 -7.28 6.94 1.14
C ILE A 88 -6.27 7.27 0.05
N GLY A 89 -6.47 8.40 -0.64
CA GLY A 89 -5.47 9.00 -1.54
C GLY A 89 -5.06 8.11 -2.71
N THR A 90 -6.03 7.55 -3.43
CA THR A 90 -5.76 6.72 -4.61
C THR A 90 -6.85 6.87 -5.65
N SER A 91 -6.46 6.91 -6.92
CA SER A 91 -7.38 6.97 -8.06
C SER A 91 -8.13 5.65 -8.30
N MET A 92 -7.76 4.56 -7.62
CA MET A 92 -8.33 3.21 -7.82
C MET A 92 -8.19 2.69 -9.26
N GLN A 93 -7.11 3.06 -9.96
CA GLN A 93 -6.86 2.65 -11.35
C GLN A 93 -5.73 1.62 -11.52
N VAL A 94 -4.85 1.48 -10.52
CA VAL A 94 -3.69 0.57 -10.60
C VAL A 94 -4.09 -0.82 -10.14
N TYR A 95 -4.08 -1.77 -11.07
CA TYR A 95 -4.35 -3.18 -10.79
C TYR A 95 -3.06 -3.95 -10.53
N PRO A 96 -3.09 -4.97 -9.66
CA PRO A 96 -4.26 -5.59 -9.03
C PRO A 96 -4.79 -4.87 -7.77
N ALA A 97 -4.05 -3.92 -7.20
CA ALA A 97 -4.38 -3.31 -5.90
C ALA A 97 -5.78 -2.66 -5.85
N ALA A 98 -6.20 -1.96 -6.91
CA ALA A 98 -7.54 -1.40 -7.03
C ALA A 98 -8.68 -2.44 -6.98
N GLY A 99 -8.36 -3.72 -7.19
CA GLY A 99 -9.30 -4.83 -7.06
C GLY A 99 -9.59 -5.24 -5.61
N LEU A 100 -8.76 -4.85 -4.63
CA LEU A 100 -8.87 -5.32 -3.23
C LEU A 100 -10.24 -5.06 -2.60
N ILE A 101 -10.82 -3.91 -2.89
CA ILE A 101 -12.16 -3.51 -2.45
C ILE A 101 -13.26 -4.54 -2.82
N ARG A 102 -13.08 -5.36 -3.86
CA ARG A 102 -14.04 -6.41 -4.25
C ARG A 102 -14.09 -7.56 -3.24
N TYR A 103 -13.04 -7.73 -2.45
CA TYR A 103 -12.94 -8.80 -1.45
C TYR A 103 -13.53 -8.39 -0.10
N ALA A 104 -13.84 -7.12 0.11
CA ALA A 104 -14.52 -6.68 1.32
C ALA A 104 -15.95 -7.25 1.34
N GLY A 105 -16.40 -7.70 2.51
CA GLY A 105 -17.75 -8.24 2.68
C GLY A 105 -18.85 -7.30 2.15
N ARG A 106 -19.96 -7.87 1.68
CA ARG A 106 -21.04 -7.08 1.05
C ARG A 106 -21.62 -6.01 1.98
N GLN A 107 -21.66 -6.29 3.28
CA GLN A 107 -22.21 -5.38 4.30
C GLN A 107 -21.14 -4.50 4.97
N VAL A 108 -19.85 -4.76 4.70
CA VAL A 108 -18.74 -3.98 5.28
C VAL A 108 -18.83 -2.55 4.77
N PRO A 109 -18.94 -1.53 5.65
CA PRO A 109 -18.88 -0.14 5.23
C PRO A 109 -17.52 0.17 4.59
N VAL A 110 -17.57 0.82 3.44
CA VAL A 110 -16.38 1.28 2.73
C VAL A 110 -16.37 2.80 2.73
N PHE A 111 -15.28 3.38 3.24
CA PHE A 111 -15.01 4.82 3.19
C PHE A 111 -13.94 5.10 2.16
N LEU A 112 -14.16 6.11 1.34
CA LEU A 112 -13.23 6.56 0.32
C LEU A 112 -12.86 8.02 0.60
N ILE A 113 -11.58 8.31 0.75
CA ILE A 113 -11.07 9.63 1.06
C ILE A 113 -10.16 10.06 -0.09
N ASP A 114 -10.68 10.90 -0.96
CA ASP A 114 -9.92 11.48 -2.07
C ASP A 114 -10.60 12.78 -2.52
N PRO A 115 -9.87 13.87 -2.79
CA PRO A 115 -10.48 15.12 -3.27
C PRO A 115 -11.01 15.01 -4.70
N GLY A 116 -10.50 14.07 -5.51
CA GLY A 116 -10.94 13.84 -6.87
C GLY A 116 -12.20 12.98 -6.97
N GLU A 117 -12.79 12.92 -8.16
CA GLU A 117 -13.85 11.97 -8.46
C GLU A 117 -13.24 10.58 -8.66
N VAL A 118 -13.59 9.63 -7.80
CA VAL A 118 -13.11 8.26 -7.86
C VAL A 118 -14.32 7.35 -8.05
N SER A 119 -14.41 6.74 -9.23
CA SER A 119 -15.54 5.86 -9.58
C SER A 119 -15.28 4.44 -9.11
N VAL A 120 -16.13 3.97 -8.20
CA VAL A 120 -16.15 2.57 -7.72
C VAL A 120 -17.42 1.92 -8.25
N GLY A 121 -17.41 1.47 -9.50
CA GLY A 121 -18.62 1.08 -10.24
C GLY A 121 -19.36 -0.19 -9.78
N PHE A 122 -18.90 -0.88 -8.72
CA PHE A 122 -19.47 -2.19 -8.32
C PHE A 122 -20.05 -2.22 -6.90
N ARG A 123 -19.88 -1.17 -6.09
CA ARG A 123 -20.54 -1.02 -4.79
C ARG A 123 -20.60 0.44 -4.36
N SER A 124 -21.58 0.78 -3.53
CA SER A 124 -21.64 2.08 -2.88
C SER A 124 -20.47 2.25 -1.89
N VAL A 125 -19.93 3.46 -1.85
CA VAL A 125 -18.88 3.89 -0.93
C VAL A 125 -19.28 5.21 -0.29
N ASN A 126 -18.85 5.45 0.95
CA ASN A 126 -18.98 6.74 1.61
C ASN A 126 -17.78 7.60 1.20
N HIS A 127 -17.97 8.44 0.18
CA HIS A 127 -16.90 9.26 -0.37
C HIS A 127 -16.78 10.61 0.36
N ILE A 128 -15.68 10.79 1.09
CA ILE A 128 -15.27 12.04 1.71
C ILE A 128 -14.36 12.77 0.73
N LYS A 129 -14.92 13.76 0.02
CA LYS A 129 -14.24 14.54 -1.03
C LYS A 129 -13.28 15.58 -0.45
N LYS A 130 -12.24 15.11 0.23
CA LYS A 130 -11.23 15.93 0.91
C LYS A 130 -9.84 15.30 0.77
N GLY A 131 -8.81 16.10 0.99
CA GLY A 131 -7.45 15.58 1.14
C GLY A 131 -7.33 14.67 2.38
N ALA A 132 -6.36 13.74 2.35
CA ALA A 132 -6.19 12.70 3.37
C ALA A 132 -6.23 13.24 4.81
N SER A 133 -5.49 14.31 5.11
CA SER A 133 -5.40 14.87 6.47
C SER A 133 -6.74 15.39 7.02
N GLU A 134 -7.57 16.04 6.19
CA GLU A 134 -8.89 16.53 6.60
C GLU A 134 -9.90 15.39 6.60
N GLY A 135 -9.90 14.55 5.56
CA GLY A 135 -10.84 13.45 5.44
C GLY A 135 -10.69 12.41 6.54
N VAL A 136 -9.47 12.12 7.01
CA VAL A 136 -9.25 11.19 8.14
C VAL A 136 -9.80 11.77 9.45
N LYS A 137 -9.74 13.09 9.66
CA LYS A 137 -10.35 13.74 10.83
C LYS A 137 -11.88 13.59 10.80
N ILE A 138 -12.49 13.86 9.65
CA ILE A 138 -13.94 13.70 9.45
C ILE A 138 -14.33 12.24 9.67
N LEU A 139 -13.58 11.29 9.10
CA LEU A 139 -13.85 9.86 9.28
C LEU A 139 -13.77 9.46 10.76
N LYS A 140 -12.78 9.96 11.49
CA LYS A 140 -12.64 9.68 12.92
C LYS A 140 -13.91 10.10 13.68
N GLU A 141 -14.40 11.33 13.46
CA GLU A 141 -15.61 11.84 14.10
C GLU A 141 -16.84 10.98 13.75
N LEU A 142 -16.98 10.57 12.49
CA LEU A 142 -18.05 9.67 12.05
C LEU A 142 -17.99 8.32 12.77
N LEU A 143 -16.81 7.71 12.86
CA LEU A 143 -16.65 6.41 13.53
C LEU A 143 -16.85 6.52 15.05
N GLU A 144 -16.47 7.62 15.67
CA GLU A 144 -16.72 7.88 17.10
C GLU A 144 -18.21 8.02 17.40
N SER A 145 -18.99 8.59 16.49
CA SER A 145 -20.46 8.70 16.64
C SER A 145 -21.22 7.37 16.45
N LEU A 146 -20.56 6.33 15.92
CA LEU A 146 -21.12 4.99 15.75
C LEU A 146 -20.88 4.08 16.97
N ARG A 147 -20.12 4.55 17.97
CA ARG A 147 -19.93 3.88 19.26
C ARG A 147 -21.08 4.20 20.21
#